data_AF-A0A971QWK1-F1
#
_entry.id   AF-A0A971QWK1-F1
#
_cell.length_a   1.000
_cell.length_b   1.000
_cell.length_c   1.000
_cell.angle_alpha   90.00
_cell.angle_beta   90.00
_cell.angle_gamma   90.00
#
_symmetry.space_group_name_H-M   'P 1'
#
loop_
_entity.id
_entity.type
_entity.pdbx_description
1 polymer ?
#
loop_
_entity_poly.entity_id
_entity_poly.type
_entity_poly.pdbx_seq_one_letter_code
_entity_poly.pdbx_strand_id
1 'polypeptide(L)'
;MKQIVVISGKGGTGKTIFTASLAALAKNKVMVDCDVDAADLHLLLNPRVVETHEFRSGHVARIDPEACIACGECAELCRFDAIHGADDRFAVNPLACEGCGLCARICPVEAVEMLENLCGEWYLSETAYGPFVHARLGIAQENSGKLVACIRQKAKELAETRGLDYVIIDGPPGIGCPVLASLTDTNLAVIVTEPTLSGIHDARRVVELTRHFRIPAGIVINKWDINPERSRDIEELCAREGVSFLGRIPFSKRVAESLIRAVPYVETADDEVAAAIRSAWSRIDSEPAVEDRRPS
;
A
#
# COMPACT_ATOMS: atom_id res chain seq x y z
N MET A 1 -19.69 4.16 4.71
CA MET A 1 -18.66 4.31 3.68
C MET A 1 -18.11 2.94 3.28
N LYS A 2 -17.78 2.74 2.00
CA LYS A 2 -17.24 1.50 1.44
C LYS A 2 -15.76 1.66 1.11
N GLN A 3 -14.91 0.85 1.73
CA GLN A 3 -13.46 0.84 1.52
C GLN A 3 -13.11 -0.25 0.50
N ILE A 4 -12.56 0.16 -0.64
CA ILE A 4 -12.19 -0.71 -1.75
C ILE A 4 -10.68 -0.61 -1.92
N VAL A 5 -9.99 -1.73 -1.78
CA VAL A 5 -8.55 -1.82 -2.02
C VAL A 5 -8.27 -2.54 -3.31
N VAL A 6 -7.49 -1.92 -4.18
CA VAL A 6 -7.02 -2.51 -5.43
C VAL A 6 -5.60 -3.01 -5.19
N ILE A 7 -5.36 -4.31 -5.37
CA ILE A 7 -4.05 -4.94 -5.18
C ILE A 7 -3.69 -5.82 -6.37
N SER A 8 -2.41 -6.19 -6.46
CA SER A 8 -1.92 -7.16 -7.43
C SER A 8 -0.88 -8.06 -6.79
N GLY A 9 -0.71 -9.27 -7.32
CA GLY A 9 0.28 -10.19 -6.76
C GLY A 9 1.73 -9.87 -7.19
N LYS A 10 1.91 -9.03 -8.22
CA LYS A 10 3.21 -8.52 -8.69
C LYS A 10 3.08 -7.10 -9.23
N GLY A 11 4.22 -6.41 -9.39
CA GLY A 11 4.28 -5.11 -10.07
C GLY A 11 3.95 -5.20 -11.56
N GLY A 12 3.47 -4.10 -12.14
CA GLY A 12 3.27 -3.96 -13.59
C GLY A 12 1.98 -4.54 -14.18
N THR A 13 1.04 -5.04 -13.36
CA THR A 13 -0.25 -5.59 -13.84
C THR A 13 -1.25 -4.53 -14.30
N GLY A 14 -0.95 -3.25 -14.15
CA GLY A 14 -1.85 -2.12 -14.49
C GLY A 14 -2.80 -1.71 -13.37
N LYS A 15 -2.56 -2.18 -12.14
CA LYS A 15 -3.28 -1.82 -10.91
C LYS A 15 -3.50 -0.31 -10.78
N THR A 16 -2.44 0.51 -10.78
CA THR A 16 -2.54 1.95 -10.56
C THR A 16 -3.36 2.68 -11.63
N ILE A 17 -3.27 2.27 -12.90
CA ILE A 17 -4.12 2.81 -13.98
C ILE A 17 -5.59 2.46 -13.74
N PHE A 18 -5.86 1.23 -13.32
CA PHE A 18 -7.20 0.80 -12.97
C PHE A 18 -7.73 1.59 -11.76
N THR A 19 -6.93 1.73 -10.70
CA THR A 19 -7.28 2.52 -9.50
C THR A 19 -7.54 3.99 -9.81
N ALA A 20 -6.69 4.63 -10.61
CA ALA A 20 -6.89 6.01 -11.07
C ALA A 20 -8.18 6.15 -11.88
N SER A 21 -8.52 5.15 -12.69
CA SER A 21 -9.76 5.14 -13.45
C SER A 21 -10.98 4.99 -12.54
N LEU A 22 -10.92 4.16 -11.49
CA LEU A 22 -11.96 4.13 -10.46
C LEU A 22 -12.06 5.48 -9.73
N ALA A 23 -10.93 6.15 -9.51
CA ALA A 23 -10.90 7.50 -8.96
C ALA A 23 -11.58 8.54 -9.89
N ALA A 24 -11.61 8.35 -11.20
CA ALA A 24 -12.39 9.22 -12.07
C ALA A 24 -13.90 8.86 -12.07
N LEU A 25 -14.23 7.57 -11.98
CA LEU A 25 -15.62 7.08 -12.09
C LEU A 25 -16.45 7.25 -10.82
N ALA A 26 -15.86 6.97 -9.66
CA ALA A 26 -16.56 7.01 -8.39
C ALA A 26 -16.85 8.46 -7.98
N LYS A 27 -18.04 8.71 -7.45
CA LYS A 27 -18.41 10.03 -6.89
C LYS A 27 -18.19 10.00 -5.38
N ASN A 28 -18.07 11.19 -4.77
CA ASN A 28 -18.05 11.37 -3.32
C ASN A 28 -17.08 10.43 -2.57
N LYS A 29 -15.77 10.64 -2.71
CA LYS A 29 -14.75 9.70 -2.24
C LYS A 29 -13.44 10.37 -1.84
N VAL A 30 -12.60 9.61 -1.15
CA VAL A 30 -11.18 9.89 -0.93
C VAL A 30 -10.33 8.79 -1.59
N MET A 31 -9.19 9.18 -2.16
CA MET A 31 -8.20 8.25 -2.70
C MET A 31 -7.02 8.10 -1.75
N VAL A 32 -6.39 6.93 -1.75
CA VAL A 32 -5.19 6.64 -0.98
C VAL A 32 -4.17 5.92 -1.85
N ASP A 33 -2.92 6.38 -1.85
CA ASP A 33 -1.81 5.62 -2.43
C ASP A 33 -1.01 4.92 -1.32
N CYS A 34 -1.20 3.61 -1.24
CA CYS A 34 -0.56 2.74 -0.25
C CYS A 34 0.70 2.04 -0.80
N ASP A 35 1.13 2.36 -2.02
CA ASP A 35 2.43 1.92 -2.54
C ASP A 35 3.52 2.93 -2.13
N VAL A 36 3.81 3.02 -0.83
CA VAL A 36 4.67 4.07 -0.26
C VAL A 36 6.15 3.96 -0.66
N ASP A 37 6.54 2.81 -1.21
CA ASP A 37 7.87 2.53 -1.74
C ASP A 37 8.01 3.05 -3.20
N ALA A 38 6.91 3.01 -3.96
CA ALA A 38 6.85 3.41 -5.37
C ALA A 38 5.49 4.06 -5.69
N ALA A 39 5.20 5.19 -5.03
CA ALA A 39 3.90 5.85 -5.14
C ALA A 39 3.71 6.36 -6.57
N ASP A 40 2.82 5.74 -7.34
CA ASP A 40 2.60 6.04 -8.76
C ASP A 40 1.26 6.75 -9.01
N LEU A 41 0.31 6.67 -8.08
CA LEU A 41 -1.05 7.19 -8.32
C LEU A 41 -1.06 8.72 -8.43
N HIS A 42 -0.16 9.40 -7.70
CA HIS A 42 -0.01 10.84 -7.75
C HIS A 42 0.32 11.35 -9.18
N LEU A 43 0.98 10.55 -10.01
CA LEU A 43 1.32 10.88 -11.40
C LEU A 43 0.07 10.99 -12.30
N LEU A 44 -1.03 10.33 -11.94
CA LEU A 44 -2.27 10.34 -12.72
C LEU A 44 -3.31 11.31 -12.16
N LEU A 45 -3.21 11.65 -10.87
CA LEU A 45 -4.20 12.51 -10.20
C LEU A 45 -3.77 13.98 -10.13
N ASN A 46 -2.51 14.30 -10.43
CA ASN A 46 -1.91 15.64 -10.35
C ASN A 46 -2.32 16.41 -9.07
N PRO A 47 -2.04 15.84 -7.88
CA PRO A 47 -2.50 16.42 -6.62
C PRO A 47 -1.80 17.74 -6.30
N ARG A 48 -2.54 18.66 -5.68
CA ARG A 48 -1.99 19.81 -4.98
C ARG A 48 -1.90 19.49 -3.49
N VAL A 49 -0.68 19.44 -2.97
CA VAL A 49 -0.43 19.24 -1.53
C VAL A 49 -1.03 20.39 -0.74
N VAL A 50 -1.84 20.06 0.26
CA VAL A 50 -2.45 21.01 1.20
C VAL A 50 -1.75 20.95 2.55
N GLU A 51 -1.42 19.74 3.01
CA GLU A 51 -0.71 19.51 4.26
C GLU A 51 0.39 18.46 4.09
N THR A 52 1.46 18.63 4.87
CA THR A 52 2.59 17.70 4.98
C THR A 52 2.80 17.35 6.44
N HIS A 53 3.01 16.08 6.72
CA HIS A 53 3.16 15.56 8.07
C HIS A 53 4.33 14.59 8.14
N GLU A 54 5.14 14.68 9.20
CA GLU A 54 6.18 13.71 9.47
C GLU A 54 5.58 12.36 9.90
N PHE A 55 6.16 11.27 9.42
CA PHE A 55 5.88 9.93 9.91
C PHE A 55 7.07 9.42 10.71
N ARG A 56 6.87 9.26 12.02
CA ARG A 56 7.85 8.72 12.95
C ARG A 56 7.42 7.33 13.43
N SER A 57 8.33 6.36 13.39
CA SER A 57 8.03 4.98 13.82
C SER A 57 9.29 4.19 14.13
N GLY A 58 9.21 3.35 15.18
CA GLY A 58 10.38 2.60 15.62
C GLY A 58 11.38 3.52 16.31
N HIS A 59 12.46 2.94 16.82
CA HIS A 59 13.46 3.67 17.57
C HIS A 59 14.86 3.33 17.08
N VAL A 60 15.81 4.24 17.26
CA VAL A 60 17.23 4.00 17.11
C VAL A 60 17.92 4.36 18.42
N ALA A 61 18.89 3.55 18.81
CA ALA A 61 19.73 3.87 19.96
C ALA A 61 20.72 4.98 19.59
N ARG A 62 20.89 5.96 20.47
CA ARG A 62 21.94 6.97 20.42
C ARG A 62 22.74 6.92 21.72
N ILE A 63 24.05 6.83 21.61
CA ILE A 63 24.96 6.91 22.75
C ILE A 63 25.40 8.37 22.91
N ASP A 64 25.20 8.94 24.09
CA ASP A 64 25.75 10.25 24.46
C ASP A 64 27.25 10.08 24.74
N PRO A 65 28.14 10.70 23.93
CA PRO A 65 29.57 10.56 24.10
C PRO A 65 30.11 11.21 25.39
N GLU A 66 29.40 12.18 25.98
CA GLU A 66 29.85 12.86 27.19
C GLU A 66 29.49 12.08 28.46
N ALA A 67 28.39 11.31 28.43
CA ALA A 67 27.96 10.45 29.53
C ALA A 67 28.57 9.04 29.47
N CYS A 68 28.99 8.58 28.29
CA CYS A 68 29.50 7.21 28.10
C CYS A 68 30.84 7.00 28.79
N ILE A 69 30.91 6.00 29.69
CA ILE A 69 32.15 5.58 30.38
C ILE A 69 32.94 4.49 29.62
N ALA A 70 32.60 4.23 28.36
CA ALA A 70 33.23 3.24 27.49
C ALA A 70 33.34 1.80 28.07
N CYS A 71 32.36 1.34 28.87
CA CYS A 71 32.40 0.00 29.48
C CYS A 71 32.21 -1.18 28.49
N GLY A 72 31.69 -0.93 27.29
CA GLY A 72 31.57 -1.94 26.22
C GLY A 72 30.39 -2.91 26.30
N GLU A 73 29.67 -2.98 27.43
CA GLU A 73 28.56 -3.94 27.62
C GLU A 73 27.48 -3.87 26.52
N CYS A 74 27.17 -2.67 26.03
CA CYS A 74 26.18 -2.48 24.98
C CYS A 74 26.62 -3.07 23.64
N ALA A 75 27.91 -2.98 23.32
CA ALA A 75 28.47 -3.55 22.10
C ALA A 75 28.52 -5.08 22.17
N GLU A 76 28.97 -5.65 23.28
CA GLU A 76 29.04 -7.11 23.46
C GLU A 76 27.69 -7.81 23.36
N LEU A 77 26.63 -7.17 23.85
CA LEU A 77 25.27 -7.73 23.86
C LEU A 77 24.46 -7.40 22.59
N CYS A 78 25.00 -6.57 21.69
CA CYS A 78 24.30 -6.19 20.47
C CYS A 78 24.29 -7.34 19.47
N ARG A 79 23.14 -8.02 19.32
CA ARG A 79 22.97 -9.13 18.36
C ARG A 79 22.93 -8.70 16.89
N PHE A 80 22.88 -7.40 16.63
CA PHE A 80 22.77 -6.81 15.29
C PHE A 80 24.08 -6.17 14.84
N ASP A 81 25.15 -6.29 15.66
CA ASP A 81 26.44 -5.68 15.42
C ASP A 81 26.33 -4.17 15.10
N ALA A 82 25.33 -3.50 15.70
CA ALA A 82 25.00 -2.12 15.38
C ALA A 82 25.82 -1.11 16.18
N ILE A 83 26.61 -1.55 17.15
CA ILE A 83 27.38 -0.66 18.04
C ILE A 83 28.86 -0.91 17.78
N HIS A 84 29.57 0.15 17.42
CA HIS A 84 30.99 0.11 17.07
C HIS A 84 31.78 1.12 17.90
N GLY A 85 33.03 0.78 18.21
CA GLY A 85 33.92 1.63 18.99
C GLY A 85 34.91 0.80 19.81
N ALA A 86 36.01 1.44 20.20
CA ALA A 86 36.99 0.91 21.15
C ALA A 86 37.65 2.08 21.90
N ASP A 87 38.12 1.78 23.11
CA ASP A 87 38.96 2.59 24.00
C ASP A 87 38.38 3.91 24.54
N ASP A 88 37.67 4.73 23.75
CA ASP A 88 37.17 6.05 24.22
C ASP A 88 35.72 6.42 23.82
N ARG A 89 35.14 5.82 22.75
CA ARG A 89 33.77 6.15 22.31
C ARG A 89 33.08 4.98 21.64
N PHE A 90 31.82 4.75 22.00
CA PHE A 90 30.91 3.87 21.26
C PHE A 90 29.91 4.71 20.46
N ALA A 91 29.62 4.26 19.24
CA ALA A 91 28.62 4.87 18.37
C ALA A 91 27.72 3.78 17.79
N VAL A 92 26.46 4.15 17.57
CA VAL A 92 25.48 3.26 16.93
C VAL A 92 25.48 3.53 15.43
N ASN A 93 25.59 2.47 14.62
CA ASN A 93 25.24 2.48 13.22
C ASN A 93 23.71 2.41 13.08
N PRO A 94 23.04 3.51 12.66
CA PRO A 94 21.59 3.57 12.62
C PRO A 94 20.98 2.60 11.60
N LEU A 95 21.72 2.20 10.56
CA LEU A 95 21.22 1.28 9.52
C LEU A 95 21.23 -0.18 9.96
N ALA A 96 22.05 -0.53 10.95
CA ALA A 96 22.12 -1.88 11.52
C ALA A 96 21.30 -2.02 12.82
N CYS A 97 20.81 -0.90 13.37
CA CYS A 97 20.13 -0.88 14.65
C CYS A 97 18.64 -1.23 14.49
N GLU A 98 18.23 -2.38 15.02
CA GLU A 98 16.82 -2.79 15.09
C GLU A 98 15.99 -2.04 16.16
N GLY A 99 16.60 -1.16 16.95
CA GLY A 99 15.87 -0.39 17.95
C GLY A 99 15.34 -1.21 19.14
N CYS A 100 15.90 -2.39 19.41
CA CYS A 100 15.36 -3.32 20.42
C CYS A 100 15.43 -2.81 21.88
N GLY A 101 16.22 -1.76 22.15
CA GLY A 101 16.34 -1.13 23.46
C GLY A 101 17.20 -1.87 24.49
N LEU A 102 17.83 -3.00 24.12
CA LEU A 102 18.69 -3.75 25.05
C LEU A 102 19.85 -2.90 25.57
N CYS A 103 20.54 -2.19 24.67
CA CYS A 103 21.67 -1.32 25.03
C CYS A 103 21.29 -0.21 26.00
N ALA A 104 20.09 0.38 25.87
CA ALA A 104 19.58 1.36 26.81
C ALA A 104 19.35 0.76 28.21
N ARG A 105 18.78 -0.44 28.26
CA ARG A 105 18.45 -1.12 29.52
C ARG A 105 19.67 -1.57 30.32
N ILE A 106 20.75 -1.95 29.65
CA ILE A 106 21.95 -2.47 30.32
C ILE A 106 22.96 -1.38 30.68
N CYS A 107 22.80 -0.16 30.17
CA CYS A 107 23.83 0.87 30.32
C CYS A 107 23.91 1.32 31.78
N PRO A 108 25.05 1.11 32.48
CA PRO A 108 25.14 1.38 33.92
C PRO A 108 25.10 2.88 34.28
N VAL A 109 25.32 3.75 33.28
CA VAL A 109 25.35 5.21 33.42
C VAL A 109 24.25 5.91 32.60
N GLU A 110 23.27 5.14 32.09
CA GLU A 110 22.12 5.67 31.33
C GLU A 110 22.50 6.55 30.12
N ALA A 111 23.69 6.33 29.54
CA ALA A 111 24.21 7.12 28.42
C ALA A 111 23.58 6.77 27.05
N VAL A 112 22.64 5.82 27.00
CA VAL A 112 22.00 5.37 25.75
C VAL A 112 20.54 5.80 25.74
N GLU A 113 20.19 6.65 24.78
CA GLU A 113 18.83 7.12 24.57
C GLU A 113 18.19 6.41 23.37
N MET A 114 16.91 6.05 23.48
CA MET A 114 16.13 5.52 22.36
C MET A 114 15.34 6.65 21.70
N LEU A 115 15.77 7.07 20.51
CA LEU A 115 15.13 8.14 19.75
C LEU A 115 14.15 7.56 18.73
N GLU A 116 12.99 8.20 18.52
CA GLU A 116 12.10 7.82 17.43
C GLU A 116 12.72 8.12 16.05
N ASN A 117 12.55 7.18 15.12
CA ASN A 117 13.02 7.36 13.75
C ASN A 117 12.03 8.18 12.92
N LEU A 118 12.52 9.20 12.24
CA LEU A 118 11.79 9.83 11.13
C LEU A 118 11.85 8.91 9.91
N CYS A 119 10.77 8.19 9.65
CA CYS A 119 10.71 7.14 8.63
C CYS A 119 10.15 7.63 7.29
N GLY A 120 9.53 8.79 7.25
CA GLY A 120 8.97 9.32 6.01
C GLY A 120 8.06 10.50 6.26
N GLU A 121 7.28 10.81 5.23
CA GLU A 121 6.29 11.88 5.24
C GLU A 121 4.99 11.37 4.64
N TRP A 122 3.87 11.91 5.09
CA TRP A 122 2.58 11.72 4.45
C TRP A 122 1.90 13.07 4.20
N TYR A 123 1.02 13.09 3.22
CA TYR A 123 0.46 14.31 2.66
C TYR A 123 -1.05 14.18 2.55
N LEU A 124 -1.74 15.27 2.89
CA LEU A 124 -3.12 15.49 2.48
C LEU A 124 -3.12 16.41 1.27
N SER A 125 -3.70 15.95 0.17
CA SER A 125 -3.74 16.67 -1.09
C SER A 125 -5.16 16.76 -1.63
N GLU A 126 -5.39 17.74 -2.50
CA GLU A 126 -6.63 17.88 -3.27
C GLU A 126 -6.35 17.61 -4.75
N THR A 127 -7.27 16.93 -5.42
CA THR A 127 -7.19 16.61 -6.86
C THR A 127 -8.50 17.01 -7.55
N ALA A 128 -8.53 16.96 -8.88
CA ALA A 128 -9.78 17.11 -9.63
C ALA A 128 -10.83 16.01 -9.30
N TYR A 129 -10.40 14.92 -8.67
CA TYR A 129 -11.21 13.72 -8.39
C TYR A 129 -11.64 13.61 -6.93
N GLY A 130 -11.23 14.55 -6.07
CA GLY A 130 -11.48 14.55 -4.63
C GLY A 130 -10.19 14.57 -3.78
N PRO A 131 -10.32 14.41 -2.46
CA PRO A 131 -9.19 14.38 -1.55
C PRO A 131 -8.31 13.15 -1.79
N PHE A 132 -7.01 13.32 -1.58
CA PHE A 132 -6.00 12.31 -1.82
C PHE A 132 -5.00 12.26 -0.65
N VAL A 133 -4.85 11.08 -0.06
CA VAL A 133 -3.84 10.81 0.97
C VAL A 133 -2.75 9.95 0.38
N HIS A 134 -1.50 10.38 0.49
CA HIS A 134 -0.35 9.62 -0.02
C HIS A 134 0.84 9.84 0.87
N ALA A 135 1.84 8.98 0.73
CA ALA A 135 3.04 9.05 1.54
C ALA A 135 4.26 8.59 0.78
N ARG A 136 5.41 8.95 1.33
CA ARG A 136 6.72 8.56 0.83
C ARG A 136 7.58 8.15 2.02
N LEU A 137 8.14 6.95 1.95
CA LEU A 137 9.16 6.54 2.91
C LEU A 137 10.48 7.27 2.67
N GLY A 138 11.20 7.51 3.76
CA GLY A 138 12.60 7.85 3.74
C GLY A 138 13.44 6.69 3.20
N ILE A 139 14.67 7.00 2.81
CA ILE A 139 15.59 6.00 2.24
C ILE A 139 15.90 4.92 3.30
N ALA A 140 15.87 3.65 2.87
CA ALA A 140 16.22 2.48 3.68
C ALA A 140 15.39 2.32 4.97
N GLN A 141 14.07 2.53 4.90
CA GLN A 141 13.15 2.39 6.04
C GLN A 141 12.27 1.14 5.90
N GLU A 142 12.13 0.36 6.97
CA GLU A 142 11.34 -0.89 6.97
C GLU A 142 9.86 -0.71 7.39
N ASN A 143 9.45 0.50 7.77
CA ASN A 143 8.15 0.79 8.38
C ASN A 143 7.00 0.99 7.36
N SER A 144 7.10 0.45 6.15
CA SER A 144 6.10 0.59 5.08
C SER A 144 4.70 0.15 5.53
N GLY A 145 4.57 -0.98 6.22
CA GLY A 145 3.27 -1.45 6.73
C GLY A 145 2.60 -0.49 7.72
N LYS A 146 3.38 0.13 8.63
CA LYS A 146 2.83 1.09 9.60
C LYS A 146 2.45 2.41 8.95
N LEU A 147 3.24 2.87 7.98
CA LEU A 147 2.91 4.07 7.21
C LEU A 147 1.63 3.86 6.38
N VAL A 148 1.50 2.71 5.71
CA VAL A 148 0.27 2.31 5.00
C VAL A 148 -0.94 2.28 5.94
N ALA A 149 -0.78 1.74 7.16
CA ALA A 149 -1.84 1.77 8.17
C ALA A 149 -2.22 3.20 8.57
N CYS A 150 -1.24 4.07 8.76
CA CYS A 150 -1.44 5.48 9.11
C CYS A 150 -2.25 6.21 8.03
N ILE A 151 -1.82 6.18 6.76
CA ILE A 151 -2.51 6.93 5.70
C ILE A 151 -3.90 6.39 5.40
N ARG A 152 -4.13 5.08 5.51
CA ARG A 152 -5.47 4.51 5.37
C ARG A 152 -6.40 5.01 6.48
N GLN A 153 -5.92 5.01 7.72
CA GLN A 153 -6.67 5.51 8.86
C GLN A 153 -7.01 7.00 8.69
N LYS A 154 -6.06 7.82 8.19
CA LYS A 154 -6.31 9.23 7.86
C LYS A 154 -7.33 9.43 6.75
N ALA A 155 -7.29 8.61 5.71
CA ALA A 155 -8.30 8.64 4.67
C ALA A 155 -9.69 8.25 5.20
N LYS A 156 -9.76 7.25 6.08
CA LYS A 156 -11.00 6.85 6.74
C LYS A 156 -11.60 7.99 7.58
N GLU A 157 -10.79 8.60 8.46
CA GLU A 157 -11.19 9.76 9.27
C GLU A 157 -11.68 10.92 8.40
N LEU A 158 -10.99 11.19 7.29
CA LEU A 158 -11.36 12.24 6.34
C LEU A 158 -12.71 11.95 5.66
N ALA A 159 -12.93 10.72 5.24
CA ALA A 159 -14.18 10.30 4.62
C ALA A 159 -15.34 10.36 5.62
N GLU A 160 -15.16 9.93 6.85
CA GLU A 160 -16.17 10.05 7.92
C GLU A 160 -16.50 11.53 8.18
N THR A 161 -15.47 12.37 8.32
CA THR A 161 -15.63 13.81 8.60
C THR A 161 -16.35 14.55 7.47
N ARG A 162 -16.05 14.21 6.22
CA ARG A 162 -16.62 14.85 5.03
C ARG A 162 -17.88 14.15 4.48
N GLY A 163 -18.34 13.06 5.11
CA GLY A 163 -19.49 12.29 4.64
C GLY A 163 -19.28 11.66 3.26
N LEU A 164 -18.08 11.16 2.98
CA LEU A 164 -17.73 10.52 1.72
C LEU A 164 -18.20 9.06 1.68
N ASP A 165 -18.65 8.61 0.52
CA ASP A 165 -19.21 7.28 0.34
C ASP A 165 -18.12 6.21 0.20
N TYR A 166 -16.95 6.57 -0.36
CA TYR A 166 -15.88 5.60 -0.67
C TYR A 166 -14.48 6.02 -0.18
N VAL A 167 -13.69 5.01 0.16
CA VAL A 167 -12.22 5.09 0.19
C VAL A 167 -11.71 4.17 -0.90
N ILE A 168 -11.00 4.72 -1.88
CA ILE A 168 -10.35 3.95 -2.94
C ILE A 168 -8.86 3.88 -2.65
N ILE A 169 -8.36 2.68 -2.41
CA ILE A 169 -6.99 2.43 -1.98
C ILE A 169 -6.22 1.78 -3.12
N ASP A 170 -5.15 2.43 -3.59
CA ASP A 170 -4.15 1.80 -4.45
C ASP A 170 -3.16 1.05 -3.56
N GLY A 171 -3.37 -0.26 -3.39
CA GLY A 171 -2.52 -1.08 -2.53
C GLY A 171 -1.19 -1.46 -3.19
N PRO A 172 -0.17 -1.86 -2.42
CA PRO A 172 1.11 -2.31 -2.97
C PRO A 172 0.99 -3.69 -3.64
N PRO A 173 1.95 -4.10 -4.48
CA PRO A 173 1.99 -5.44 -5.04
C PRO A 173 2.47 -6.49 -4.02
N GLY A 174 2.13 -7.76 -4.26
CA GLY A 174 2.67 -8.91 -3.53
C GLY A 174 1.76 -9.40 -2.39
N ILE A 175 2.39 -9.91 -1.32
CA ILE A 175 1.71 -10.50 -0.16
C ILE A 175 2.37 -10.12 1.19
N GLY A 176 3.24 -9.10 1.18
CA GLY A 176 3.99 -8.67 2.37
C GLY A 176 3.18 -7.81 3.35
N CYS A 177 3.85 -7.34 4.41
CA CYS A 177 3.27 -6.46 5.43
C CYS A 177 2.55 -5.22 4.86
N PRO A 178 3.04 -4.55 3.80
CA PRO A 178 2.32 -3.42 3.18
C PRO A 178 0.97 -3.83 2.60
N VAL A 179 0.88 -5.01 1.99
CA VAL A 179 -0.38 -5.54 1.43
C VAL A 179 -1.37 -5.86 2.54
N LEU A 180 -0.89 -6.53 3.60
CA LEU A 180 -1.68 -6.80 4.81
C LEU A 180 -2.23 -5.52 5.44
N ALA A 181 -1.36 -4.52 5.59
CA ALA A 181 -1.76 -3.23 6.09
C ALA A 181 -2.86 -2.63 5.19
N SER A 182 -2.68 -2.58 3.87
CA SER A 182 -3.67 -2.01 2.95
C SER A 182 -5.03 -2.74 2.94
N LEU A 183 -5.03 -4.05 3.21
CA LEU A 183 -6.23 -4.89 3.28
C LEU A 183 -7.02 -4.74 4.58
N THR A 184 -6.37 -4.36 5.67
CA THR A 184 -6.98 -4.33 7.00
C THR A 184 -8.16 -3.35 7.04
N ASP A 185 -9.31 -3.80 7.58
CA ASP A 185 -10.54 -3.01 7.70
C ASP A 185 -11.14 -2.54 6.35
N THR A 186 -10.93 -3.32 5.28
CA THR A 186 -11.53 -3.05 3.96
C THR A 186 -12.77 -3.91 3.69
N ASN A 187 -13.71 -3.40 2.91
CA ASN A 187 -14.95 -4.10 2.57
C ASN A 187 -14.80 -4.99 1.33
N LEU A 188 -13.89 -4.65 0.41
CA LEU A 188 -13.67 -5.39 -0.83
C LEU A 188 -12.21 -5.25 -1.30
N ALA A 189 -11.59 -6.39 -1.61
CA ALA A 189 -10.30 -6.46 -2.29
C ALA A 189 -10.51 -6.73 -3.79
N VAL A 190 -10.02 -5.83 -4.65
CA VAL A 190 -10.02 -5.99 -6.10
C VAL A 190 -8.63 -6.40 -6.55
N ILE A 191 -8.49 -7.62 -7.04
CA ILE A 191 -7.23 -8.21 -7.47
C ILE A 191 -7.08 -8.00 -8.97
N VAL A 192 -6.10 -7.19 -9.38
CA VAL A 192 -5.76 -6.95 -10.79
C VAL A 192 -4.62 -7.87 -11.19
N THR A 193 -4.89 -8.78 -12.13
CA THR A 193 -3.91 -9.74 -12.64
C THR A 193 -3.85 -9.74 -14.17
N GLU A 194 -2.87 -10.45 -14.72
CA GLU A 194 -2.64 -10.61 -16.17
C GLU A 194 -2.63 -12.11 -16.51
N PRO A 195 -2.96 -12.50 -17.75
CA PRO A 195 -3.05 -13.91 -18.16
C PRO A 195 -1.68 -14.56 -18.39
N THR A 196 -0.82 -14.55 -17.37
CA THR A 196 0.48 -15.24 -17.35
C THR A 196 0.50 -16.32 -16.27
N LEU A 197 1.38 -17.31 -16.40
CA LEU A 197 1.56 -18.34 -15.37
C LEU A 197 1.87 -17.74 -13.99
N SER A 198 2.76 -16.74 -13.95
CA SER A 198 3.04 -16.00 -12.72
C SER A 198 1.81 -15.24 -12.21
N GLY A 199 1.07 -14.55 -13.09
CA GLY A 199 -0.15 -13.82 -12.72
C GLY A 199 -1.21 -14.72 -12.08
N ILE A 200 -1.37 -15.96 -12.56
CA ILE A 200 -2.27 -16.95 -11.96
C ILE A 200 -1.78 -17.38 -10.57
N HIS A 201 -0.50 -17.73 -10.44
CA HIS A 201 0.07 -18.14 -9.15
C HIS A 201 0.00 -17.02 -8.11
N ASP A 202 0.33 -15.79 -8.50
CA ASP A 202 0.33 -14.64 -7.62
C ASP A 202 -1.11 -14.24 -7.24
N ALA A 203 -2.05 -14.25 -8.18
CA ALA A 203 -3.46 -14.02 -7.89
C ALA A 203 -4.01 -15.06 -6.90
N ARG A 204 -3.63 -16.33 -7.04
CA ARG A 204 -4.02 -17.39 -6.09
C ARG A 204 -3.54 -17.09 -4.68
N ARG A 205 -2.28 -16.68 -4.50
CA ARG A 205 -1.73 -16.30 -3.19
C ARG A 205 -2.47 -15.12 -2.58
N VAL A 206 -2.83 -14.13 -3.40
CA VAL A 206 -3.61 -12.97 -2.94
C VAL A 206 -5.02 -13.39 -2.53
N VAL A 207 -5.67 -14.29 -3.27
CA VAL A 207 -6.99 -14.87 -2.89
C VAL A 207 -6.90 -15.64 -1.58
N GLU A 208 -5.86 -16.44 -1.38
CA GLU A 208 -5.62 -17.15 -0.12
C GLU A 208 -5.47 -16.17 1.05
N LEU A 209 -4.76 -15.06 0.83
CA LEU A 209 -4.56 -13.99 1.80
C LEU A 209 -5.88 -13.30 2.17
N THR A 210 -6.65 -12.85 1.18
CA THR A 210 -7.96 -12.20 1.44
C THR A 210 -8.89 -13.15 2.18
N ARG A 211 -8.90 -14.44 1.81
CA ARG A 211 -9.69 -15.47 2.51
C ARG A 211 -9.25 -15.66 3.95
N HIS A 212 -7.96 -15.63 4.25
CA HIS A 212 -7.45 -15.73 5.63
C HIS A 212 -8.00 -14.60 6.52
N PHE A 213 -8.02 -13.37 6.01
CA PHE A 213 -8.63 -12.21 6.67
C PHE A 213 -10.15 -12.09 6.43
N ARG A 214 -10.72 -13.12 5.78
CA ARG A 214 -12.12 -13.25 5.36
C ARG A 214 -12.57 -12.18 4.35
N ILE A 215 -11.73 -11.27 3.89
CA ILE A 215 -12.11 -10.10 3.09
C ILE A 215 -12.72 -10.57 1.75
N PRO A 216 -13.92 -10.10 1.37
CA PRO A 216 -14.48 -10.36 0.05
C PRO A 216 -13.50 -9.93 -1.04
N ALA A 217 -13.32 -10.77 -2.04
CA ALA A 217 -12.39 -10.49 -3.12
C ALA A 217 -13.06 -10.67 -4.47
N GLY A 218 -12.64 -9.84 -5.44
CA GLY A 218 -12.97 -10.03 -6.83
C GLY A 218 -11.77 -9.82 -7.73
N ILE A 219 -11.75 -10.48 -8.89
CA ILE A 219 -10.64 -10.46 -9.83
C ILE A 219 -11.02 -9.69 -11.09
N VAL A 220 -10.11 -8.82 -11.53
CA VAL A 220 -10.10 -8.18 -12.85
C VAL A 220 -8.91 -8.75 -13.64
N ILE A 221 -9.18 -9.27 -14.83
CA ILE A 221 -8.14 -9.72 -15.76
C ILE A 221 -7.78 -8.56 -16.67
N ASN A 222 -6.61 -7.96 -16.46
CA ASN A 222 -6.06 -6.96 -17.35
C ASN A 222 -5.30 -7.62 -18.51
N LYS A 223 -5.38 -7.03 -19.70
CA LYS A 223 -4.76 -7.53 -20.94
C LYS A 223 -5.18 -8.96 -21.26
N TRP A 224 -6.45 -9.29 -21.03
CA TRP A 224 -6.98 -10.66 -21.09
C TRP A 224 -6.75 -11.37 -22.43
N ASP A 225 -6.71 -10.60 -23.50
CA ASP A 225 -6.58 -11.00 -24.90
C ASP A 225 -5.14 -11.38 -25.29
N ILE A 226 -4.14 -11.06 -24.47
CA ILE A 226 -2.75 -11.50 -24.68
C ILE A 226 -2.65 -13.03 -24.63
N ASN A 227 -3.41 -13.67 -23.75
CA ASN A 227 -3.48 -15.12 -23.68
C ASN A 227 -4.88 -15.57 -23.22
N PRO A 228 -5.81 -15.81 -24.16
CA PRO A 228 -7.18 -16.20 -23.85
C PRO A 228 -7.31 -17.52 -23.10
N GLU A 229 -6.38 -18.46 -23.30
CA GLU A 229 -6.36 -19.74 -22.57
C GLU A 229 -6.08 -19.50 -21.08
N ARG A 230 -5.03 -18.74 -20.76
CA ARG A 230 -4.69 -18.38 -19.37
C ARG A 230 -5.75 -17.49 -18.72
N SER A 231 -6.47 -16.67 -19.49
CA SER A 231 -7.62 -15.93 -18.98
C SER A 231 -8.74 -16.86 -18.48
N ARG A 232 -8.99 -17.99 -19.18
CA ARG A 232 -9.95 -19.00 -18.71
C ARG A 232 -9.48 -19.66 -17.41
N ASP A 233 -8.20 -19.96 -17.27
CA ASP A 233 -7.64 -20.50 -16.02
C ASP A 233 -7.91 -19.57 -14.82
N ILE A 234 -7.86 -18.25 -15.02
CA ILE A 234 -8.16 -17.25 -13.97
C ILE A 234 -9.66 -17.21 -13.64
N GLU A 235 -10.53 -17.35 -14.65
CA GLU A 235 -11.98 -17.42 -14.42
C GLU A 235 -12.38 -18.70 -13.68
N GLU A 236 -11.75 -19.83 -14.02
CA GLU A 236 -11.91 -21.10 -13.31
C GLU A 236 -11.39 -21.00 -11.87
N LEU A 237 -10.28 -20.28 -11.65
CA LEU A 237 -9.82 -19.92 -10.30
C LEU A 237 -10.88 -19.12 -9.55
N CYS A 238 -11.55 -18.15 -10.20
CA CYS A 238 -12.62 -17.38 -9.55
C CYS A 238 -13.76 -18.29 -9.08
N ALA A 239 -14.25 -19.15 -9.97
CA ALA A 239 -15.33 -20.09 -9.67
C ALA A 239 -14.95 -21.09 -8.57
N ARG A 240 -13.72 -21.61 -8.61
CA ARG A 240 -13.24 -22.60 -7.63
C ARG A 240 -13.06 -22.02 -6.24
N GLU A 241 -12.50 -20.80 -6.14
CA GLU A 241 -12.20 -20.18 -4.85
C GLU A 241 -13.37 -19.34 -4.30
N GLY A 242 -14.46 -19.21 -5.07
CA GLY A 242 -15.64 -18.44 -4.67
C GLY A 242 -15.40 -16.93 -4.62
N VAL A 243 -14.55 -16.40 -5.49
CA VAL A 243 -14.28 -14.96 -5.61
C VAL A 243 -15.00 -14.37 -6.82
N SER A 244 -15.43 -13.12 -6.70
CA SER A 244 -16.23 -12.45 -7.74
C SER A 244 -15.41 -12.20 -9.01
N PHE A 245 -15.99 -12.49 -10.18
CA PHE A 245 -15.37 -12.13 -11.45
C PHE A 245 -15.82 -10.72 -11.89
N LEU A 246 -14.93 -9.74 -11.74
CA LEU A 246 -15.26 -8.32 -11.91
C LEU A 246 -15.11 -7.84 -13.36
N GLY A 247 -14.32 -8.51 -14.19
CA GLY A 247 -14.29 -8.23 -15.62
C GLY A 247 -12.98 -8.54 -16.33
N ARG A 248 -12.98 -8.27 -17.64
CA ARG A 248 -11.84 -8.40 -18.56
C ARG A 248 -11.55 -7.05 -19.18
N ILE A 249 -10.29 -6.62 -19.17
CA ILE A 249 -9.85 -5.37 -19.80
C ILE A 249 -8.90 -5.74 -20.95
N PRO A 250 -9.20 -5.40 -22.22
CA PRO A 250 -8.34 -5.76 -23.34
C PRO A 250 -7.02 -4.97 -23.32
N PHE A 251 -6.00 -5.51 -23.96
CA PHE A 251 -4.73 -4.82 -24.14
C PHE A 251 -4.90 -3.63 -25.09
N SER A 252 -4.40 -2.47 -24.68
CA SER A 252 -4.36 -1.28 -25.54
C SER A 252 -3.05 -0.52 -25.36
N LYS A 253 -2.42 -0.18 -26.49
CA LYS A 253 -1.23 0.68 -26.51
C LYS A 253 -1.55 2.12 -26.07
N ARG A 254 -2.81 2.55 -26.18
CA ARG A 254 -3.26 3.90 -25.79
C ARG A 254 -3.16 4.14 -24.29
N VAL A 255 -3.07 3.08 -23.48
CA VAL A 255 -2.84 3.19 -22.04
C VAL A 255 -1.52 3.92 -21.74
N ALA A 256 -0.49 3.74 -22.57
CA ALA A 256 0.76 4.50 -22.42
C ALA A 256 0.56 6.00 -22.70
N GLU A 257 -0.35 6.36 -23.61
CA GLU A 257 -0.65 7.76 -23.92
C GLU A 257 -1.32 8.47 -22.73
N SER A 258 -2.18 7.79 -21.98
CA SER A 258 -2.82 8.39 -20.80
C SER A 258 -1.82 8.64 -19.67
N LEU A 259 -0.84 7.73 -19.49
CA LEU A 259 0.26 7.91 -18.54
C LEU A 259 1.09 9.15 -18.92
N ILE A 260 1.44 9.32 -20.20
CA ILE A 260 2.19 10.48 -20.69
C ILE A 260 1.40 11.78 -20.45
N ARG A 261 0.07 11.73 -20.58
CA ARG A 261 -0.82 12.87 -20.31
C ARG A 261 -1.07 13.12 -18.83
N ALA A 262 -0.64 12.22 -17.94
CA ALA A 262 -0.87 12.32 -16.50
C ALA A 262 -2.37 12.43 -16.14
N VAL A 263 -3.23 11.64 -16.78
CA VAL A 263 -4.68 11.62 -16.52
C VAL A 263 -5.23 10.19 -16.49
N PRO A 264 -6.25 9.91 -15.66
CA PRO A 264 -6.91 8.60 -15.63
C PRO A 264 -7.42 8.17 -17.01
N TYR A 265 -7.26 6.89 -17.34
CA TYR A 265 -7.50 6.40 -18.70
C TYR A 265 -8.92 6.68 -19.21
N VAL A 266 -9.93 6.48 -18.35
CA VAL A 266 -11.36 6.69 -18.67
C VAL A 266 -11.75 8.14 -18.98
N GLU A 267 -10.88 9.12 -18.70
CA GLU A 267 -11.03 10.52 -19.11
C GLU A 267 -10.47 10.78 -20.52
N THR A 268 -9.53 9.93 -20.96
CA THR A 268 -8.76 10.16 -22.19
C THR A 268 -9.30 9.40 -23.41
N ALA A 269 -10.14 8.40 -23.18
CA ALA A 269 -10.66 7.52 -24.21
C ALA A 269 -12.09 7.06 -23.89
N ASP A 270 -12.88 6.89 -24.95
CA ASP A 270 -14.18 6.22 -24.92
C ASP A 270 -14.11 5.03 -25.89
N ASP A 271 -13.36 4.01 -25.50
CA ASP A 271 -13.14 2.78 -26.27
C ASP A 271 -13.42 1.52 -25.43
N GLU A 272 -13.13 0.35 -25.97
CA GLU A 272 -13.42 -0.94 -25.32
C GLU A 272 -12.74 -1.08 -23.95
N VAL A 273 -11.54 -0.51 -23.76
CA VAL A 273 -10.84 -0.52 -22.46
C VAL A 273 -11.58 0.36 -21.45
N ALA A 274 -11.97 1.57 -21.85
CA ALA A 274 -12.73 2.47 -20.97
C ALA A 274 -14.10 1.86 -20.61
N ALA A 275 -14.79 1.26 -21.59
CA ALA A 275 -16.06 0.55 -21.37
C ALA A 275 -15.90 -0.65 -20.43
N ALA A 276 -14.83 -1.44 -20.59
CA ALA A 276 -14.52 -2.56 -19.70
C ALA A 276 -14.27 -2.10 -18.24
N ILE A 277 -13.52 -1.01 -18.05
CA ILE A 277 -13.29 -0.42 -16.73
C ILE A 277 -14.60 0.09 -16.12
N ARG A 278 -15.44 0.78 -16.90
CA ARG A 278 -16.77 1.23 -16.44
C ARG A 278 -17.65 0.06 -16.02
N SER A 279 -17.64 -1.03 -16.80
CA SER A 279 -18.38 -2.26 -16.44
C SER A 279 -17.84 -2.91 -15.18
N ALA A 280 -16.52 -2.95 -14.99
CA ALA A 280 -15.91 -3.47 -13.77
C ALA A 280 -16.28 -2.61 -12.56
N TRP A 281 -16.25 -1.29 -12.70
CA TRP A 281 -16.71 -0.36 -11.67
C TRP A 281 -18.16 -0.61 -11.28
N SER A 282 -19.09 -0.73 -12.23
CA SER A 282 -20.50 -1.00 -11.91
C SER A 282 -20.69 -2.28 -11.09
N ARG A 283 -19.90 -3.33 -11.36
CA ARG A 283 -19.92 -4.57 -10.56
C ARG A 283 -19.34 -4.34 -9.17
N ILE A 284 -18.16 -3.71 -9.09
CA ILE A 284 -17.50 -3.34 -7.83
C ILE A 284 -18.44 -2.53 -6.95
N ASP A 285 -19.14 -1.55 -7.53
CA ASP A 285 -20.07 -0.69 -6.80
C ASP A 285 -21.27 -1.49 -6.26
N SER A 286 -21.81 -2.39 -7.06
CA SER A 286 -22.93 -3.26 -6.68
C SER A 286 -22.61 -4.35 -5.65
N GLU A 287 -21.33 -4.69 -5.44
CA GLU A 287 -20.94 -5.65 -4.40
C GLU A 287 -21.38 -5.14 -3.01
N PRO A 288 -22.02 -5.96 -2.17
CA PRO A 288 -22.46 -5.50 -0.86
C PRO A 288 -21.27 -5.06 0.00
N ALA A 289 -21.39 -3.91 0.65
CA ALA A 289 -20.46 -3.54 1.70
C ALA A 289 -20.67 -4.52 2.86
N VAL A 290 -19.67 -5.34 3.17
CA VAL A 290 -19.75 -6.21 4.35
C VAL A 290 -19.67 -5.35 5.60
N GLU A 291 -20.76 -5.30 6.37
CA GLU A 291 -20.83 -4.57 7.64
C GLU A 291 -19.97 -5.25 8.72
N ASP A 292 -19.27 -4.39 9.47
CA ASP A 292 -18.59 -4.55 10.76
C ASP A 292 -18.28 -6.00 11.20
N ARG A 293 -17.10 -6.51 10.81
CA ARG A 293 -16.54 -7.74 11.36
C ARG A 293 -15.82 -7.45 12.66
N ARG A 294 -16.55 -7.17 13.72
CA ARG A 294 -15.96 -7.23 15.05
C ARG A 294 -15.58 -8.68 15.35
N PRO A 295 -14.33 -8.97 15.76
CA PRO A 295 -14.02 -10.26 16.34
C PRO A 295 -14.83 -10.40 17.64
N SER A 296 -15.67 -11.43 17.70
CA SER A 296 -16.25 -11.96 18.95
C SER A 296 -15.16 -12.52 19.84
#